data_AF-A0A1J5E784-F1
#
_entry.id   AF-A0A1J5E784-F1
#
_cell.length_a   1.000
_cell.length_b   1.000
_cell.length_c   1.000
_cell.angle_alpha   90.00
_cell.angle_beta   90.00
_cell.angle_gamma   90.00
#
_symmetry.space_group_name_H-M   'P 1'
#
loop_
_entity.id
_entity.type
_entity.pdbx_description
1 polymer ?
#
loop_
_entity_poly.entity_id
_entity_poly.type
_entity_poly.pdbx_seq_one_letter_code
_entity_poly.pdbx_strand_id
1 'polypeptide(L)'
;MSESEATETGTPVVLLGWDGLEAIAVRLEVRDHSLTETRAHLHAARKGLADDFLRAPVTTREFPNAGAAQEAIKNRIAELQEQGMDFGAEPLTLESFASLPPLIEQHLKTVLVPDPEGDQEILTRFGGLPRLAKDALWPACGCCENPLSFLGEIELPSVRESTQLFICLHGGRAGSCVPRVIVHSVDLADAMEREAFPHTEVFGETVISNWKTRRELPSAADHRRLGLRAKRPSSRPVLEAHFSGTKIGGWPTWGEFPERPICEACCKPMTLELQTLGIPPDLLWGAPVGHIQVFRCVPCDRRLAQHVPPPG
;
A
#
# COMPACT_ATOMS: atom_id res chain seq x y z
N MET A 1 17.19 21.11 -47.56
CA MET A 1 17.33 20.12 -46.48
C MET A 1 17.58 20.91 -45.21
N SER A 2 16.51 21.23 -44.49
CA SER A 2 16.55 21.91 -43.20
C SER A 2 16.59 20.82 -42.12
N GLU A 3 17.65 20.76 -41.35
CA GLU A 3 17.72 19.95 -40.14
C GLU A 3 16.76 20.57 -39.11
N SER A 4 15.72 19.82 -38.73
CA SER A 4 14.89 20.17 -37.58
C SER A 4 15.58 19.62 -36.34
N GLU A 5 16.13 20.50 -35.51
CA GLU A 5 16.55 20.15 -34.15
C GLU A 5 15.31 19.69 -33.37
N ALA A 6 15.32 18.44 -32.91
CA ALA A 6 14.31 17.94 -31.99
C ALA A 6 14.54 18.59 -30.62
N THR A 7 13.58 19.37 -30.16
CA THR A 7 13.56 19.91 -28.80
C THR A 7 13.21 18.78 -27.83
N GLU A 8 14.19 18.37 -27.02
CA GLU A 8 13.97 17.42 -25.93
C GLU A 8 13.00 18.02 -24.90
N THR A 9 11.86 17.35 -24.71
CA THR A 9 10.89 17.70 -23.67
C THR A 9 11.34 17.12 -22.34
N GLY A 10 11.72 18.00 -21.41
CA GLY A 10 12.14 17.62 -20.06
C GLY A 10 10.97 17.16 -19.18
N THR A 11 11.18 16.08 -18.42
CA THR A 11 10.23 15.58 -17.42
C THR A 11 10.14 16.54 -16.23
N PRO A 12 8.93 16.87 -15.71
CA PRO A 12 8.81 17.71 -14.54
C PRO A 12 9.32 16.99 -13.28
N VAL A 13 10.19 17.66 -12.53
CA VAL A 13 10.67 17.21 -11.21
C VAL A 13 9.95 18.03 -10.14
N VAL A 14 9.39 17.34 -9.14
CA VAL A 14 8.78 17.95 -7.95
C VAL A 14 9.65 17.59 -6.75
N LEU A 15 10.16 18.59 -6.05
CA LEU A 15 10.84 18.41 -4.76
C LEU A 15 9.94 18.96 -3.65
N LEU A 16 9.75 18.16 -2.60
CA LEU A 16 8.97 18.52 -1.41
C LEU A 16 9.89 18.56 -0.18
N GLY A 17 10.23 19.75 0.29
CA GLY A 17 10.93 19.98 1.56
C GLY A 17 9.96 20.32 2.70
N TRP A 18 10.32 19.97 3.93
CA TRP A 18 9.57 20.35 5.15
C TRP A 18 10.58 20.92 6.16
N ASP A 19 10.33 22.12 6.70
CA ASP A 19 11.20 22.82 7.66
C ASP A 19 10.66 22.81 9.12
N GLY A 20 9.61 22.04 9.39
CA GLY A 20 8.91 22.01 10.68
C GLY A 20 7.79 23.04 10.86
N LEU A 21 7.63 24.03 9.96
CA LEU A 21 6.55 25.04 10.01
C LEU A 21 5.86 25.32 8.66
N GLU A 22 6.55 25.14 7.53
CA GLU A 22 6.03 25.23 6.16
C GLU A 22 6.55 24.09 5.28
N ALA A 23 5.79 23.75 4.24
CA ALA A 23 6.20 22.84 3.19
C ALA A 23 6.56 23.64 1.93
N ILE A 24 7.77 23.45 1.41
CA ILE A 24 8.20 24.07 0.15
C ILE A 24 8.03 23.05 -0.96
N ALA A 25 7.06 23.29 -1.84
CA ALA A 25 6.90 22.55 -3.08
C ALA A 25 7.48 23.35 -4.23
N VAL A 26 8.58 22.88 -4.81
CA VAL A 26 9.14 23.46 -6.04
C VAL A 26 8.75 22.56 -7.21
N ARG A 27 7.87 23.06 -8.07
CA ARG A 27 7.52 22.43 -9.35
C ARG A 27 8.21 23.20 -10.47
N LEU A 28 9.07 22.51 -11.22
CA LEU A 28 9.71 23.08 -12.40
C LEU A 28 8.93 22.67 -13.65
N GLU A 29 8.36 23.65 -14.35
CA GLU A 29 7.79 23.47 -15.69
C GLU A 29 8.66 24.24 -16.69
N VAL A 30 9.25 23.52 -17.64
CA VAL A 30 9.81 24.12 -18.86
C VAL A 30 8.68 24.10 -19.88
N ARG A 31 8.19 25.26 -20.31
CA ARG A 31 7.02 25.34 -21.19
C ARG A 31 7.36 25.00 -22.64
N ASP A 32 6.49 24.17 -23.22
CA ASP A 32 5.59 24.68 -24.25
C ASP A 32 4.15 24.19 -23.99
N HIS A 33 3.16 25.08 -24.17
CA HIS A 33 1.69 24.91 -24.13
C HIS A 33 0.90 25.22 -22.83
N SER A 34 -0.43 25.37 -23.01
CA SER A 34 -1.31 26.42 -22.43
C SER A 34 -1.79 26.23 -20.98
N LEU A 35 -1.93 27.37 -20.29
CA LEU A 35 -2.30 27.55 -18.87
C LEU A 35 -3.62 26.90 -18.39
N THR A 36 -4.48 26.43 -19.29
CA THR A 36 -5.87 26.04 -18.94
C THR A 36 -5.98 24.61 -18.44
N GLU A 37 -5.20 23.67 -19.00
CA GLU A 37 -5.17 22.26 -18.56
C GLU A 37 -4.39 22.09 -17.25
N THR A 38 -3.37 22.93 -17.01
CA THR A 38 -2.53 22.93 -15.81
C THR A 38 -3.33 23.19 -14.52
N ARG A 39 -4.38 24.03 -14.60
CA ARG A 39 -5.27 24.31 -13.45
C ARG A 39 -6.13 23.12 -13.04
N ALA A 40 -6.54 22.27 -13.99
CA ALA A 40 -7.34 21.09 -13.70
C ALA A 40 -6.53 20.01 -12.96
N HIS A 41 -5.27 19.79 -13.35
CA HIS A 41 -4.38 18.85 -12.68
C HIS A 41 -3.97 19.30 -11.26
N LEU A 42 -3.78 20.60 -11.04
CA LEU A 42 -3.55 21.18 -9.72
C LEU A 42 -4.74 21.01 -8.76
N HIS A 43 -5.97 21.08 -9.29
CA HIS A 43 -7.17 20.84 -8.50
C HIS A 43 -7.37 19.36 -8.14
N ALA A 44 -6.91 18.44 -9.00
CA ALA A 44 -6.97 17.00 -8.76
C ALA A 44 -5.92 16.52 -7.73
N ALA A 45 -4.69 17.06 -7.78
CA ALA A 45 -3.63 16.74 -6.81
C ALA A 45 -3.87 17.30 -5.40
N ARG A 46 -4.77 18.29 -5.26
CA ARG A 46 -5.18 18.91 -3.99
C ARG A 46 -6.00 18.01 -3.07
N LYS A 47 -6.52 16.89 -3.56
CA LYS A 47 -7.58 16.12 -2.89
C LYS A 47 -7.11 15.15 -1.77
N GLY A 48 -5.90 15.34 -1.22
CA GLY A 48 -5.33 14.44 -0.21
C GLY A 48 -4.33 15.05 0.77
N LEU A 49 -4.26 16.38 0.87
CA LEU A 49 -3.34 17.09 1.78
C LEU A 49 -4.13 17.76 2.92
N ALA A 50 -3.58 17.75 4.14
CA ALA A 50 -4.20 18.33 5.32
C ALA A 50 -4.48 19.84 5.17
N ASP A 51 -5.53 20.36 5.83
CA ASP A 51 -6.04 21.74 5.66
C ASP A 51 -5.00 22.84 5.92
N ASP A 52 -4.03 22.60 6.80
CA ASP A 52 -2.96 23.56 7.09
C ASP A 52 -1.97 23.70 5.91
N PHE A 53 -1.81 22.65 5.10
CA PHE A 53 -0.99 22.63 3.89
C PHE A 53 -1.57 23.52 2.78
N LEU A 54 -2.90 23.72 2.77
CA LEU A 54 -3.61 24.49 1.75
C LEU A 54 -3.47 26.01 1.93
N ARG A 55 -2.94 26.47 3.08
CA ARG A 55 -2.86 27.89 3.46
C ARG A 55 -1.46 28.50 3.31
N ALA A 56 -0.42 27.68 3.16
CA ALA A 56 0.94 28.18 2.96
C ALA A 56 1.05 28.91 1.60
N PRO A 57 1.65 30.11 1.55
CA PRO A 57 1.79 30.86 0.31
C PRO A 57 2.74 30.13 -0.65
N VAL A 58 2.19 29.63 -1.76
CA VAL A 58 2.99 29.06 -2.85
C VAL A 58 3.65 30.22 -3.59
N THR A 59 4.99 30.32 -3.49
CA THR A 59 5.77 31.24 -4.31
C THR A 59 6.22 30.52 -5.58
N THR A 60 5.67 30.93 -6.72
CA THR A 60 6.11 30.44 -8.03
C THR A 60 7.29 31.28 -8.49
N ARG A 61 8.40 30.64 -8.87
CA ARG A 61 9.56 31.32 -9.46
C ARG A 61 9.85 30.71 -10.82
N GLU A 62 9.88 31.54 -11.85
CA GLU A 62 10.22 31.12 -13.21
C GLU A 62 11.74 31.05 -13.39
N PHE A 63 12.21 30.01 -14.07
CA PHE A 63 13.62 29.83 -14.41
C PHE A 63 13.76 29.72 -15.93
N PRO A 64 14.82 30.29 -16.51
CA PRO A 64 14.98 30.35 -17.97
C PRO A 64 15.28 28.98 -18.61
N ASN A 65 15.75 28.00 -17.85
CA ASN A 65 15.98 26.63 -18.29
C ASN A 65 16.16 25.68 -17.09
N ALA A 66 16.23 24.37 -17.36
CA ALA A 66 16.40 23.34 -16.34
C ALA A 66 17.70 23.48 -15.53
N GLY A 67 18.80 23.90 -16.17
CA GLY A 67 20.08 24.11 -15.48
C GLY A 67 20.02 25.22 -14.44
N ALA A 68 19.42 26.36 -14.78
CA ALA A 68 19.22 27.48 -13.87
C ALA A 68 18.31 27.11 -12.68
N ALA A 69 17.29 26.30 -12.95
CA ALA A 69 16.39 25.80 -11.91
C ALA A 69 17.09 24.82 -10.94
N GLN A 70 17.88 23.89 -11.48
CA GLN A 70 18.64 22.93 -10.71
C GLN A 70 19.69 23.63 -9.82
N GLU A 71 20.35 24.65 -10.35
CA GLU A 71 21.33 25.44 -9.60
C GLU A 71 20.68 26.26 -8.49
N ALA A 72 19.50 26.85 -8.74
CA ALA A 72 18.73 27.56 -7.71
C ALA A 72 18.28 26.64 -6.58
N ILE A 73 17.89 25.39 -6.89
CA ILE A 73 17.54 24.38 -5.89
C ILE A 73 18.77 24.01 -5.05
N LYS A 74 19.93 23.76 -5.69
CA LYS A 74 21.17 23.45 -4.97
C LYS A 74 21.58 24.57 -4.02
N ASN A 75 21.54 25.82 -4.50
CA ASN A 75 21.85 26.99 -3.67
C ASN A 75 20.90 27.11 -2.50
N ARG A 76 19.60 26.88 -2.70
CA ARG A 76 18.63 26.93 -1.60
C ARG A 76 18.84 25.82 -0.57
N ILE A 77 19.17 24.60 -1.01
CA ILE A 77 19.52 23.50 -0.11
C ILE A 77 20.78 23.88 0.71
N ALA A 78 21.80 24.44 0.08
CA ALA A 78 23.02 24.89 0.75
C ALA A 78 22.74 26.00 1.78
N GLU A 79 21.93 27.00 1.44
CA GLU A 79 21.51 28.06 2.39
C GLU A 79 20.81 27.48 3.63
N LEU A 80 19.90 26.52 3.42
CA LEU A 80 19.18 25.89 4.53
C LEU A 80 20.11 25.00 5.38
N GLN A 81 21.12 24.37 4.77
CA GLN A 81 22.16 23.62 5.49
C GLN A 81 23.04 24.53 6.36
N GLU A 82 23.39 25.73 5.88
CA GLU A 82 24.09 26.74 6.68
C GLU A 82 23.26 27.22 7.89
N GLN A 83 21.92 27.18 7.76
CA GLN A 83 20.99 27.44 8.86
C GLN A 83 20.83 26.26 9.83
N GLY A 84 21.60 25.19 9.66
CA GLY A 84 21.60 24.01 10.53
C GLY A 84 20.54 22.97 10.19
N MET A 85 19.89 23.06 9.03
CA MET A 85 18.92 22.05 8.57
C MET A 85 19.62 20.93 7.79
N ASP A 86 19.55 19.71 8.30
CA ASP A 86 20.12 18.53 7.66
C ASP A 86 19.12 17.90 6.68
N PHE A 87 19.31 18.17 5.39
CA PHE A 87 18.65 17.43 4.31
C PHE A 87 19.63 16.38 3.81
N GLY A 88 19.48 15.14 4.29
CA GLY A 88 20.28 14.01 3.84
C GLY A 88 20.33 13.97 2.31
N ALA A 89 21.53 14.07 1.75
CA ALA A 89 21.72 14.28 0.33
C ALA A 89 21.37 13.01 -0.48
N GLU A 90 20.64 13.25 -1.57
CA GLU A 90 20.32 12.36 -2.70
C GLU A 90 19.07 11.44 -2.60
N PRO A 91 18.19 11.45 -3.63
CA PRO A 91 17.21 10.39 -3.84
C PRO A 91 17.92 9.05 -4.06
N LEU A 92 17.43 7.98 -3.42
CA LEU A 92 17.99 6.66 -3.64
C LEU A 92 17.69 6.19 -5.08
N THR A 93 18.74 6.11 -5.92
CA THR A 93 18.69 5.39 -7.20
C THR A 93 18.73 3.88 -6.96
N LEU A 94 18.40 3.05 -7.96
CA LEU A 94 18.61 1.60 -7.89
C LEU A 94 20.06 1.21 -7.51
N GLU A 95 21.04 2.07 -7.82
CA GLU A 95 22.46 1.89 -7.45
C GLU A 95 22.73 2.17 -5.97
N SER A 96 21.98 3.08 -5.35
CA SER A 96 22.06 3.33 -3.90
C SER A 96 21.46 2.20 -3.05
N PHE A 97 20.63 1.32 -3.63
CA PHE A 97 20.26 0.07 -2.98
C PHE A 97 21.47 -0.87 -2.82
N ALA A 98 22.46 -0.79 -3.70
CA ALA A 98 23.67 -1.61 -3.64
C ALA A 98 24.65 -1.18 -2.53
N SER A 99 24.44 -0.02 -1.91
CA SER A 99 25.22 0.47 -0.75
C SER A 99 24.49 0.29 0.58
N LEU A 100 23.33 -0.39 0.57
CA LEU A 100 22.63 -0.69 1.82
C LEU A 100 23.54 -1.52 2.73
N PRO A 101 23.65 -1.18 4.02
CA PRO A 101 24.32 -2.03 4.99
C PRO A 101 23.84 -3.48 4.82
N PRO A 102 24.75 -4.48 4.83
CA PRO A 102 24.40 -5.89 4.62
C PRO A 102 23.26 -6.40 5.51
N LEU A 103 23.04 -5.75 6.65
CA LEU A 103 21.94 -6.03 7.57
C LEU A 103 20.55 -5.70 6.99
N ILE A 104 20.43 -4.67 6.15
CA ILE A 104 19.15 -4.26 5.54
C ILE A 104 18.76 -5.19 4.39
N GLU A 105 19.74 -5.66 3.60
CA GLU A 105 19.49 -6.61 2.50
C GLU A 105 18.86 -7.91 2.99
N GLN A 106 19.24 -8.37 4.18
CA GLN A 106 18.65 -9.56 4.84
C GLN A 106 17.16 -9.42 5.13
N HIS A 107 16.64 -8.20 5.14
CA HIS A 107 15.23 -7.90 5.38
C HIS A 107 14.49 -7.45 4.12
N LEU A 108 15.16 -7.38 2.97
CA LEU A 108 14.52 -7.01 1.72
C LEU A 108 13.64 -8.18 1.23
N LYS A 109 12.34 -7.93 1.12
CA LYS A 109 11.36 -8.91 0.66
C LYS A 109 10.87 -8.59 -0.74
N THR A 110 10.45 -9.63 -1.44
CA THR A 110 9.65 -9.49 -2.66
C THR A 110 8.19 -9.26 -2.26
N VAL A 111 7.56 -8.30 -2.91
CA VAL A 111 6.15 -7.95 -2.74
C VAL A 111 5.53 -7.81 -4.12
N LEU A 112 4.26 -8.19 -4.25
CA LEU A 112 3.47 -7.89 -5.43
C LEU A 112 2.50 -6.77 -5.10
N VAL A 113 2.46 -5.76 -5.95
CA VAL A 113 1.55 -4.62 -5.83
C VAL A 113 0.69 -4.49 -7.09
N PRO A 114 -0.57 -4.03 -6.98
CA PRO A 114 -1.42 -3.79 -8.14
C PRO A 114 -0.76 -2.79 -9.09
N ASP A 115 -0.66 -3.14 -10.37
CA ASP A 115 -0.13 -2.27 -11.42
C ASP A 115 -0.80 -2.66 -12.74
N PRO A 116 -1.46 -1.74 -13.46
CA PRO A 116 -2.08 -2.03 -14.76
C PRO A 116 -1.11 -2.63 -15.78
N GLU A 117 0.19 -2.31 -15.68
CA GLU A 117 1.27 -2.80 -16.53
C GLU A 117 2.04 -3.98 -15.89
N GLY A 118 1.49 -4.54 -14.80
CA GLY A 118 2.06 -5.68 -14.09
C GLY A 118 2.15 -6.93 -14.98
N ASP A 119 3.22 -7.70 -14.79
CA ASP A 119 3.56 -8.90 -15.56
C ASP A 119 3.10 -10.21 -14.89
N GLN A 120 2.56 -10.11 -13.67
CA GLN A 120 2.06 -11.25 -12.92
C GLN A 120 0.53 -11.32 -13.02
N GLU A 121 0.04 -12.33 -13.72
CA GLU A 121 -1.39 -12.62 -13.86
C GLU A 121 -1.89 -13.38 -12.63
N ILE A 122 -2.37 -12.62 -11.65
CA ILE A 122 -2.93 -13.17 -10.41
C ILE A 122 -4.31 -12.56 -10.24
N LEU A 123 -5.34 -13.39 -10.31
CA LEU A 123 -6.69 -12.92 -10.11
C LEU A 123 -6.93 -12.70 -8.61
N THR A 124 -7.14 -11.44 -8.23
CA THR A 124 -7.65 -11.07 -6.92
C THR A 124 -8.96 -10.34 -7.11
N ARG A 125 -9.97 -10.73 -6.35
CA ARG A 125 -11.31 -10.13 -6.40
C ARG A 125 -11.71 -9.68 -5.00
N PHE A 126 -12.33 -8.52 -4.90
CA PHE A 126 -12.98 -8.04 -3.68
C PHE A 126 -14.45 -7.83 -3.97
N GLY A 127 -15.33 -8.31 -3.09
CA GLY A 127 -16.77 -8.38 -3.36
C GLY A 127 -17.13 -9.42 -4.43
N GLY A 128 -18.36 -9.34 -4.94
CA GLY A 128 -18.92 -10.32 -5.87
C GLY A 128 -19.36 -11.62 -5.18
N LEU A 129 -19.31 -12.72 -5.92
CA LEU A 129 -19.69 -14.05 -5.45
C LEU A 129 -18.46 -14.95 -5.25
N PRO A 130 -18.41 -15.74 -4.17
CA PRO A 130 -17.30 -16.66 -3.95
C PRO A 130 -17.32 -17.81 -4.95
N ARG A 131 -16.13 -18.32 -5.29
CA ARG A 131 -15.99 -19.63 -5.92
C ARG A 131 -15.87 -20.71 -4.86
N LEU A 132 -16.86 -21.58 -4.72
CA LEU A 132 -16.79 -22.70 -3.77
C LEU A 132 -16.85 -24.02 -4.52
N ALA A 133 -16.32 -25.09 -3.91
CA ALA A 133 -16.54 -26.43 -4.45
C ALA A 133 -18.05 -26.74 -4.50
N LYS A 134 -18.47 -27.56 -5.45
CA LYS A 134 -19.89 -27.87 -5.72
C LYS A 134 -20.70 -28.24 -4.47
N ASP A 135 -20.09 -29.05 -3.60
CA ASP A 135 -20.70 -29.59 -2.38
C ASP A 135 -20.17 -28.93 -1.10
N ALA A 136 -19.41 -27.84 -1.22
CA ALA A 136 -18.94 -27.09 -0.06
C ALA A 136 -20.09 -26.37 0.64
N LEU A 137 -20.07 -26.40 1.97
CA LEU A 137 -21.00 -25.64 2.79
C LEU A 137 -20.62 -24.16 2.78
N TRP A 138 -21.61 -23.28 2.83
CA TRP A 138 -21.37 -21.86 2.98
C TRP A 138 -20.73 -21.58 4.36
N PRO A 139 -19.66 -20.76 4.44
CA PRO A 139 -19.03 -20.44 5.71
C PRO A 139 -19.99 -19.76 6.69
N ALA A 140 -20.06 -20.28 7.92
CA ALA A 140 -20.87 -19.73 8.99
C ALA A 140 -19.99 -19.11 10.09
N CYS A 141 -20.51 -18.09 10.78
CA CYS A 141 -19.82 -17.48 11.90
C CYS A 141 -19.75 -18.44 13.09
N GLY A 142 -18.56 -18.75 13.59
CA GLY A 142 -18.41 -19.60 14.78
C GLY A 142 -18.95 -19.01 16.10
N CYS A 143 -19.50 -17.79 16.08
CA CYS A 143 -20.09 -17.13 17.24
C CYS A 143 -21.63 -17.07 17.18
N CYS A 144 -22.20 -16.64 16.06
CA CYS A 144 -23.66 -16.52 15.91
C CYS A 144 -24.27 -17.50 14.91
N GLU A 145 -23.47 -18.39 14.32
CA GLU A 145 -23.85 -19.40 13.32
C GLU A 145 -24.49 -18.85 12.04
N ASN A 146 -24.61 -17.53 11.91
CA ASN A 146 -25.12 -16.91 10.69
C ASN A 146 -24.13 -17.05 9.52
N PRO A 147 -24.65 -17.18 8.28
CA PRO A 147 -23.84 -17.13 7.07
C PRO A 147 -22.94 -15.89 7.03
N LEU A 148 -21.71 -16.07 6.57
CA LEU A 148 -20.76 -14.97 6.41
C LEU A 148 -20.90 -14.31 5.03
N SER A 149 -20.66 -13.01 4.95
CA SER A 149 -20.59 -12.30 3.67
C SER A 149 -19.20 -12.48 3.05
N PHE A 150 -19.14 -12.70 1.74
CA PHE A 150 -17.89 -12.84 1.01
C PHE A 150 -17.22 -11.47 0.81
N LEU A 151 -16.00 -11.30 1.30
CA LEU A 151 -15.23 -10.05 1.15
C LEU A 151 -14.34 -10.05 -0.10
N GLY A 152 -13.85 -11.21 -0.50
CA GLY A 152 -12.91 -11.31 -1.60
C GLY A 152 -12.10 -12.59 -1.58
N GLU A 153 -11.34 -12.79 -2.63
CA GLU A 153 -10.45 -13.92 -2.82
C GLU A 153 -9.20 -13.52 -3.57
N ILE A 154 -8.13 -14.26 -3.32
CA ILE A 154 -6.86 -14.14 -4.02
C ILE A 154 -6.45 -15.52 -4.51
N GLU A 155 -6.15 -15.64 -5.80
CA GLU A 155 -5.48 -16.82 -6.34
C GLU A 155 -4.00 -16.77 -5.94
N LEU A 156 -3.47 -17.88 -5.44
CA LEU A 156 -2.06 -17.97 -5.11
C LEU A 156 -1.31 -18.60 -6.29
N PRO A 157 -0.23 -17.99 -6.83
CA PRO A 157 0.43 -18.49 -8.04
C PRO A 157 1.01 -19.90 -7.92
N SER A 158 1.37 -20.31 -6.70
CA SER A 158 2.22 -21.48 -6.45
C SER A 158 1.44 -22.77 -6.17
N VAL A 159 0.16 -22.65 -5.84
CA VAL A 159 -0.74 -23.74 -5.48
C VAL A 159 -2.06 -23.37 -6.14
N ARG A 160 -2.71 -24.27 -6.89
CA ARG A 160 -4.00 -23.99 -7.58
C ARG A 160 -5.14 -23.79 -6.58
N GLU A 161 -4.93 -22.96 -5.59
CA GLU A 161 -5.78 -22.67 -4.47
C GLU A 161 -6.05 -21.17 -4.47
N SER A 162 -7.26 -20.80 -4.04
CA SER A 162 -7.57 -19.43 -3.65
C SER A 162 -7.66 -19.32 -2.13
N THR A 163 -7.15 -18.21 -1.60
CA THR A 163 -7.43 -17.77 -0.24
C THR A 163 -8.65 -16.85 -0.29
N GLN A 164 -9.75 -17.26 0.33
CA GLN A 164 -10.99 -16.51 0.39
C GLN A 164 -11.20 -15.89 1.76
N LEU A 165 -11.83 -14.72 1.76
CA LEU A 165 -12.12 -13.92 2.94
C LEU A 165 -13.62 -13.80 3.11
N PHE A 166 -14.09 -14.14 4.30
CA PHE A 166 -15.49 -14.03 4.70
C PHE A 166 -15.61 -13.24 5.99
N ILE A 167 -16.66 -12.43 6.15
CA ILE A 167 -16.87 -11.61 7.35
C ILE A 167 -18.26 -11.78 7.95
N CYS A 168 -18.32 -11.74 9.28
CA CYS A 168 -19.59 -11.71 10.00
C CYS A 168 -20.07 -10.26 10.16
N LEU A 169 -21.16 -9.90 9.50
CA LEU A 169 -21.81 -8.59 9.65
C LEU A 169 -22.89 -8.54 10.75
N HIS A 170 -23.26 -9.70 11.28
CA HIS A 170 -24.31 -9.82 12.30
C HIS A 170 -23.84 -9.44 13.72
N GLY A 171 -22.54 -9.27 13.92
CA GLY A 171 -21.93 -9.11 15.24
C GLY A 171 -22.15 -7.78 15.95
N GLY A 172 -22.55 -6.72 15.23
CA GLY A 172 -22.61 -5.37 15.78
C GLY A 172 -23.91 -4.98 16.52
N ARG A 173 -25.03 -5.70 16.31
CA ARG A 173 -26.34 -5.23 16.82
C ARG A 173 -26.69 -5.64 18.25
N ALA A 174 -25.99 -6.62 18.82
CA ALA A 174 -26.24 -7.13 20.18
C ALA A 174 -24.95 -7.46 20.98
N GLY A 175 -23.78 -7.04 20.50
CA GLY A 175 -22.52 -7.12 21.25
C GLY A 175 -21.90 -8.51 21.44
N SER A 176 -22.45 -9.58 20.86
CA SER A 176 -21.93 -10.94 21.10
C SER A 176 -20.78 -11.35 20.17
N CYS A 177 -20.72 -10.85 18.93
CA CYS A 177 -19.68 -11.24 17.98
C CYS A 177 -18.87 -10.04 17.53
N VAL A 178 -17.58 -10.01 17.87
CA VAL A 178 -16.65 -9.10 17.20
C VAL A 178 -16.52 -9.51 15.74
N PRO A 179 -16.54 -8.57 14.79
CA PRO A 179 -16.33 -8.89 13.39
C PRO A 179 -15.00 -9.63 13.22
N ARG A 180 -15.09 -10.82 12.64
CA ARG A 180 -13.95 -11.69 12.36
C ARG A 180 -13.94 -12.02 10.90
N VAL A 181 -12.78 -11.87 10.29
CA VAL A 181 -12.51 -12.33 8.95
C VAL A 181 -12.11 -13.79 9.06
N ILE A 182 -12.88 -14.67 8.43
CA ILE A 182 -12.54 -16.09 8.31
C ILE A 182 -11.84 -16.28 6.97
N VAL A 183 -10.73 -17.02 7.03
CA VAL A 183 -9.97 -17.41 5.86
C VAL A 183 -10.40 -18.82 5.47
N HIS A 184 -10.81 -19.00 4.22
CA HIS A 184 -11.13 -20.29 3.64
C HIS A 184 -10.18 -20.56 2.46
N SER A 185 -9.76 -21.81 2.27
CA SER A 185 -8.90 -22.21 1.17
C SER A 185 -9.69 -23.15 0.26
N VAL A 186 -9.69 -22.86 -1.04
CA VAL A 186 -10.45 -23.63 -2.04
C VAL A 186 -9.51 -24.05 -3.15
N ASP A 187 -9.55 -25.32 -3.54
CA ASP A 187 -8.91 -25.80 -4.77
C ASP A 187 -9.70 -25.28 -5.99
N LEU A 188 -9.02 -24.50 -6.84
CA LEU A 188 -9.59 -23.87 -8.01
C LEU A 188 -10.04 -24.88 -9.09
N ALA A 189 -9.54 -26.11 -9.06
CA ALA A 189 -9.93 -27.14 -10.03
C ALA A 189 -11.41 -27.55 -9.91
N ASP A 190 -11.94 -27.52 -8.68
CA ASP A 190 -13.31 -27.92 -8.36
C ASP A 190 -14.22 -26.72 -8.03
N ALA A 191 -13.65 -25.51 -8.01
CA ALA A 191 -14.36 -24.31 -7.61
C ALA A 191 -15.25 -23.77 -8.72
N MET A 192 -16.49 -23.45 -8.35
CA MET A 192 -17.47 -22.80 -9.23
C MET A 192 -18.10 -21.62 -8.51
N GLU A 193 -18.44 -20.58 -9.27
CA GLU A 193 -19.14 -19.43 -8.70
C GLU A 193 -20.49 -19.89 -8.13
N ARG A 194 -20.78 -19.45 -6.91
CA ARG A 194 -22.00 -19.82 -6.19
C ARG A 194 -22.90 -18.61 -6.05
N GLU A 195 -24.20 -18.83 -6.23
CA GLU A 195 -25.20 -17.84 -5.83
C GLU A 195 -25.01 -17.45 -4.36
N ALA A 196 -25.30 -16.18 -4.06
CA ALA A 196 -25.23 -15.68 -2.70
C ALA A 196 -26.17 -16.48 -1.79
N PHE A 197 -25.66 -16.86 -0.61
CA PHE A 197 -26.50 -17.53 0.38
C PHE A 197 -27.57 -16.54 0.89
N PRO A 198 -28.81 -16.99 1.15
CA PRO A 198 -29.86 -16.11 1.67
C PRO A 198 -29.39 -15.32 2.89
N HIS A 199 -29.74 -14.04 2.93
CA HIS A 199 -29.39 -13.11 4.03
C HIS A 199 -27.89 -12.79 4.17
N THR A 200 -27.07 -13.08 3.16
CA THR A 200 -25.72 -12.51 3.04
C THR A 200 -25.74 -11.21 2.25
N GLU A 201 -24.78 -10.34 2.56
CA GLU A 201 -24.57 -9.11 1.80
C GLU A 201 -23.56 -9.38 0.68
N VAL A 202 -23.86 -8.90 -0.52
CA VAL A 202 -23.00 -9.00 -1.70
C VAL A 202 -22.43 -7.63 -1.98
N PHE A 203 -21.11 -7.50 -1.91
CA PHE A 203 -20.42 -6.24 -2.17
C PHE A 203 -20.15 -6.07 -3.66
N GLY A 204 -20.02 -4.82 -4.12
CA GLY A 204 -19.60 -4.53 -5.49
C GLY A 204 -18.25 -5.17 -5.80
N GLU A 205 -18.15 -5.81 -6.96
CA GLU A 205 -16.93 -6.51 -7.36
C GLU A 205 -15.86 -5.52 -7.82
N THR A 206 -14.64 -5.70 -7.33
CA THR A 206 -13.42 -5.05 -7.84
C THR A 206 -12.39 -6.13 -8.13
N VAL A 207 -11.84 -6.12 -9.33
CA VAL A 207 -10.88 -7.12 -9.79
C VAL A 207 -9.51 -6.48 -9.98
N ILE A 208 -8.47 -7.16 -9.49
CA ILE A 208 -7.07 -6.86 -9.75
C ILE A 208 -6.47 -8.09 -10.42
N SER A 209 -6.15 -7.98 -11.71
CA SER A 209 -5.57 -9.07 -12.51
C SER A 209 -4.07 -8.92 -12.73
N ASN A 210 -3.57 -7.68 -12.69
CA ASN A 210 -2.19 -7.36 -13.06
C ASN A 210 -1.42 -6.91 -11.82
N TRP A 211 -0.30 -7.60 -11.57
CA TRP A 211 0.55 -7.35 -10.42
C TRP A 211 1.98 -7.15 -10.86
N LYS A 212 2.66 -6.21 -10.19
CA LYS A 212 4.07 -5.92 -10.42
C LYS A 212 4.90 -6.32 -9.22
N THR A 213 6.01 -6.97 -9.53
CA THR A 213 7.02 -7.33 -8.53
C THR A 213 7.79 -6.08 -8.09
N ARG A 214 7.91 -5.90 -6.78
CA ARG A 214 8.76 -4.88 -6.16
C ARG A 214 9.57 -5.47 -5.02
N ARG A 215 10.64 -4.76 -4.65
CA ARG A 215 11.35 -5.00 -3.39
C ARG A 215 10.78 -4.07 -2.31
N GLU A 216 10.70 -4.58 -1.10
CA GLU A 216 10.13 -3.87 0.04
C GLU A 216 10.98 -4.08 1.29
N LEU A 217 11.21 -2.99 2.01
CA LEU A 217 11.84 -2.97 3.32
C LEU A 217 10.78 -3.01 4.43
N PRO A 218 11.15 -3.48 5.64
CA PRO A 218 10.26 -3.40 6.80
C PRO A 218 9.81 -1.96 7.06
N SER A 219 8.60 -1.81 7.60
CA SER A 219 8.16 -0.51 8.10
C SER A 219 8.97 -0.08 9.33
N ALA A 220 8.91 1.21 9.66
CA ALA A 220 9.58 1.76 10.85
C ALA A 220 9.18 1.04 12.16
N ALA A 221 7.96 0.51 12.23
CA ALA A 221 7.47 -0.26 13.36
C ALA A 221 8.22 -1.60 13.54
N ASP A 222 8.68 -2.22 12.45
CA ASP A 222 9.47 -3.45 12.48
C ASP A 222 10.97 -3.21 12.73
N HIS A 223 11.50 -2.01 12.44
CA HIS A 223 12.93 -1.71 12.58
C HIS A 223 13.49 -2.03 13.96
N ARG A 224 12.77 -1.63 15.03
CA ARG A 224 13.20 -1.89 16.42
C ARG A 224 13.35 -3.39 16.71
N ARG A 225 12.44 -4.21 16.20
CA ARG A 225 12.43 -5.67 16.40
C ARG A 225 13.55 -6.36 15.64
N LEU A 226 13.87 -5.85 14.46
CA LEU A 226 14.90 -6.39 13.60
C LEU A 226 16.31 -5.93 13.99
N GLY A 227 16.45 -5.15 15.07
CA GLY A 227 17.74 -4.57 15.45
C GLY A 227 18.25 -3.52 14.47
N LEU A 228 17.39 -3.05 13.55
CA LEU A 228 17.66 -1.96 12.64
C LEU A 228 17.59 -0.66 13.44
N ARG A 229 18.66 -0.37 14.19
CA ARG A 229 18.83 0.93 14.84
C ARG A 229 19.13 1.94 13.75
N ALA A 230 18.09 2.65 13.31
CA ALA A 230 18.31 3.87 12.56
C ALA A 230 19.08 4.84 13.49
N LYS A 231 20.39 5.01 13.25
CA LYS A 231 21.01 6.30 13.58
C LYS A 231 20.14 7.31 12.86
N ARG A 232 19.41 8.14 13.61
CA ARG A 232 18.32 9.05 13.17
C ARG A 232 18.31 9.20 11.64
N PRO A 233 17.32 8.63 10.93
CA PRO A 233 17.36 8.64 9.49
C PRO A 233 17.04 10.07 9.03
N SER A 234 18.07 10.87 8.73
CA SER A 234 17.89 12.04 7.87
C SER A 234 17.62 11.62 6.42
N SER A 235 17.77 10.33 6.08
CA SER A 235 17.36 9.76 4.80
C SER A 235 15.91 9.23 4.82
N ARG A 236 14.99 10.17 4.56
CA ARG A 236 13.60 9.97 4.11
C ARG A 236 13.38 8.78 3.13
N PRO A 237 14.27 8.46 2.17
CA PRO A 237 13.98 7.40 1.18
C PRO A 237 13.90 5.96 1.70
N VAL A 238 14.35 5.64 2.93
CA VAL A 238 14.11 4.29 3.53
C VAL A 238 12.63 4.09 3.91
N LEU A 239 11.91 5.18 4.24
CA LEU A 239 10.47 5.13 4.54
C LEU A 239 9.62 4.93 3.28
N GLU A 240 10.12 5.35 2.12
CA GLU A 240 9.42 5.25 0.82
C GLU A 240 9.46 3.84 0.22
N ALA A 241 10.35 2.96 0.71
CA ALA A 241 10.43 1.57 0.25
C ALA A 241 9.32 0.65 0.81
N HIS A 242 8.66 1.07 1.90
CA HIS A 242 7.50 0.36 2.46
C HIS A 242 6.22 0.82 1.78
N PHE A 243 5.39 -0.13 1.35
CA PHE A 243 4.12 0.18 0.68
C PHE A 243 2.93 -0.16 1.56
N SER A 244 2.13 0.84 1.86
CA SER A 244 0.95 0.68 2.70
C SER A 244 -0.28 0.13 1.97
N GLY A 245 -0.23 0.05 0.64
CA GLY A 245 -1.35 -0.37 -0.20
C GLY A 245 -1.79 -1.83 -0.11
N THR A 246 -2.72 -2.21 -0.99
CA THR A 246 -3.07 -3.61 -1.25
C THR A 246 -1.88 -4.34 -1.83
N LYS A 247 -1.47 -5.47 -1.27
CA LYS A 247 -0.26 -6.21 -1.70
C LYS A 247 -0.31 -7.69 -1.33
N ILE A 248 0.49 -8.48 -2.04
CA ILE A 248 0.72 -9.91 -1.76
C ILE A 248 2.15 -10.08 -1.28
N GLY A 249 2.35 -10.75 -0.15
CA GLY A 249 3.66 -10.93 0.47
C GLY A 249 4.22 -9.65 1.11
N GLY A 250 5.54 -9.51 1.12
CA GLY A 250 6.21 -8.32 1.67
C GLY A 250 6.17 -8.19 3.21
N TRP A 251 6.12 -6.94 3.67
CA TRP A 251 6.07 -6.55 5.07
C TRP A 251 4.72 -5.94 5.45
N PRO A 252 4.06 -6.33 6.53
CA PRO A 252 2.79 -5.72 6.94
C PRO A 252 2.92 -4.23 7.29
N THR A 253 1.87 -3.48 6.96
CA THR A 253 1.66 -2.14 7.49
C THR A 253 1.05 -2.24 8.87
N TRP A 254 1.70 -1.66 9.85
CA TRP A 254 1.23 -1.72 11.22
C TRP A 254 0.50 -0.44 11.61
N GLY A 255 -0.53 -0.57 12.45
CA GLY A 255 -1.08 0.52 13.25
C GLY A 255 -0.20 0.80 14.48
N GLU A 256 -0.81 1.33 15.54
CA GLU A 256 -0.09 1.80 16.74
C GLU A 256 0.64 0.69 17.53
N PHE A 257 0.22 -0.57 17.37
CA PHE A 257 0.80 -1.71 18.06
C PHE A 257 1.06 -2.85 17.07
N PRO A 258 2.26 -2.94 16.46
CA PRO A 258 2.55 -4.00 15.51
C PRO A 258 2.52 -5.34 16.24
N GLU A 259 1.57 -6.23 15.98
CA GLU A 259 1.64 -7.60 16.50
C GLU A 259 1.69 -8.58 15.34
N ARG A 260 2.86 -9.21 15.15
CA ARG A 260 2.99 -10.28 14.19
C ARG A 260 2.37 -11.54 14.80
N PRO A 261 1.36 -12.14 14.15
CA PRO A 261 0.74 -13.31 14.72
C PRO A 261 1.71 -14.48 14.78
N ILE A 262 1.58 -15.23 15.87
CA ILE A 262 2.29 -16.48 16.10
C ILE A 262 1.31 -17.61 15.82
N CYS A 263 1.72 -18.61 15.05
CA CYS A 263 0.88 -19.78 14.79
C CYS A 263 0.64 -20.56 16.08
N GLU A 264 -0.62 -20.76 16.46
CA GLU A 264 -0.99 -21.50 17.67
C GLU A 264 -0.57 -22.97 17.65
N ALA A 265 -0.36 -23.57 16.47
CA ALA A 265 0.07 -24.97 16.36
C ALA A 265 1.56 -25.19 16.57
N CYS A 266 2.42 -24.32 16.02
CA CYS A 266 3.87 -24.55 16.03
C CYS A 266 4.67 -23.42 16.69
N CYS A 267 4.00 -22.42 17.25
CA CYS A 267 4.60 -21.26 17.92
C CYS A 267 5.60 -20.47 17.05
N LYS A 268 5.52 -20.57 15.71
CA LYS A 268 6.39 -19.81 14.80
C LYS A 268 5.70 -18.53 14.32
N PRO A 269 6.45 -17.44 14.08
CA PRO A 269 5.91 -16.23 13.46
C PRO A 269 5.31 -16.54 12.09
N MET A 270 4.14 -15.98 11.81
CA MET A 270 3.50 -16.10 10.50
C MET A 270 4.00 -15.00 9.55
N THR A 271 3.90 -15.27 8.24
CA THR A 271 4.31 -14.34 7.17
C THR A 271 3.08 -13.70 6.55
N LEU A 272 3.16 -12.42 6.19
CA LEU A 272 2.09 -11.76 5.44
C LEU A 272 1.90 -12.47 4.09
N GLU A 273 0.66 -12.88 3.81
CA GLU A 273 0.24 -13.45 2.53
C GLU A 273 -0.49 -12.39 1.71
N LEU A 274 -1.45 -11.68 2.31
CA LEU A 274 -2.23 -10.62 1.65
C LEU A 274 -2.44 -9.44 2.60
N GLN A 275 -2.37 -8.23 2.08
CA GLN A 275 -2.88 -7.02 2.71
C GLN A 275 -3.82 -6.32 1.73
N THR A 276 -4.96 -5.82 2.19
CA THR A 276 -5.88 -5.02 1.36
C THR A 276 -6.33 -3.76 2.09
N LEU A 277 -6.37 -2.65 1.36
CA LEU A 277 -6.97 -1.37 1.74
C LEU A 277 -8.43 -1.23 1.25
N GLY A 278 -8.91 -2.20 0.47
CA GLY A 278 -10.06 -2.05 -0.42
C GLY A 278 -11.39 -2.55 0.12
N ILE A 279 -11.58 -2.61 1.44
CA ILE A 279 -12.91 -2.91 1.97
C ILE A 279 -13.73 -1.63 1.86
N PRO A 280 -14.89 -1.64 1.17
CA PRO A 280 -15.78 -0.49 1.14
C PRO A 280 -15.94 0.14 2.54
N PRO A 281 -15.76 1.47 2.70
CA PRO A 281 -15.87 2.14 3.99
C PRO A 281 -17.19 1.82 4.73
N ASP A 282 -18.24 1.57 3.96
CA ASP A 282 -19.58 1.18 4.45
C ASP A 282 -19.58 -0.14 5.23
N LEU A 283 -18.59 -1.01 5.01
CA LEU A 283 -18.45 -2.31 5.68
C LEU A 283 -17.59 -2.28 6.94
N LEU A 284 -16.88 -1.19 7.18
CA LEU A 284 -16.07 -0.99 8.39
C LEU A 284 -16.79 -0.13 9.43
N TRP A 285 -18.13 -0.13 9.42
CA TRP A 285 -18.97 0.60 10.39
C TRP A 285 -18.63 2.10 10.48
N GLY A 286 -18.27 2.73 9.36
CA GLY A 286 -17.91 4.15 9.32
C GLY A 286 -16.57 4.50 9.96
N ALA A 287 -15.75 3.51 10.34
CA ALA A 287 -14.38 3.75 10.76
C ALA A 287 -13.50 4.18 9.57
N PRO A 288 -12.53 5.08 9.77
CA PRO A 288 -11.55 5.39 8.74
C PRO A 288 -10.85 4.11 8.26
N VAL A 289 -10.48 4.11 6.99
CA VAL A 289 -10.09 2.92 6.21
C VAL A 289 -8.94 2.16 6.88
N GLY A 290 -9.24 1.00 7.47
CA GLY A 290 -8.26 0.06 8.00
C GLY A 290 -7.72 -0.90 6.93
N HIS A 291 -6.82 -1.80 7.32
CA HIS A 291 -6.36 -2.90 6.48
C HIS A 291 -6.94 -4.22 6.96
N ILE A 292 -7.34 -5.10 6.03
CA ILE A 292 -7.32 -6.55 6.32
C ILE A 292 -5.95 -7.08 5.94
N GLN A 293 -5.38 -7.87 6.84
CA GLN A 293 -4.15 -8.61 6.60
C GLN A 293 -4.37 -10.09 6.83
N VAL A 294 -3.89 -10.91 5.91
CA VAL A 294 -3.87 -12.37 6.01
C VAL A 294 -2.44 -12.82 6.20
N PHE A 295 -2.21 -13.59 7.24
CA PHE A 295 -0.91 -14.19 7.54
C PHE A 295 -0.98 -15.70 7.33
N ARG A 296 0.10 -16.28 6.83
CA ARG A 296 0.27 -17.73 6.65
C ARG A 296 1.41 -18.25 7.51
N CYS A 297 1.17 -19.37 8.17
CA CYS A 297 2.19 -20.14 8.84
C CYS A 297 2.79 -21.13 7.84
N VAL A 298 3.98 -20.84 7.32
CA VAL A 298 4.62 -21.70 6.30
C VAL A 298 4.72 -23.17 6.72
N PRO A 299 5.12 -23.52 7.96
CA PRO A 299 5.24 -24.93 8.35
C PRO A 299 3.92 -25.69 8.54
N CYS A 300 2.84 -24.99 8.88
CA CYS A 300 1.54 -25.62 9.21
C CYS A 300 0.48 -25.38 8.14
N ASP A 301 0.77 -24.55 7.16
CA ASP A 301 -0.16 -24.04 6.16
C ASP A 301 -1.41 -23.33 6.71
N ARG A 302 -1.41 -22.98 8.01
CA ARG A 302 -2.53 -22.29 8.64
C ARG A 302 -2.53 -20.82 8.26
N ARG A 303 -3.72 -20.26 8.05
CA ARG A 303 -3.92 -18.83 7.77
C ARG A 303 -4.68 -18.16 8.89
N LEU A 304 -4.38 -16.89 9.13
CA LEU A 304 -5.04 -16.04 10.10
C LEU A 304 -5.29 -14.67 9.46
N ALA A 305 -6.52 -14.19 9.49
CA ALA A 305 -6.83 -12.82 9.09
C ALA A 305 -6.96 -11.92 10.32
N GLN A 306 -6.48 -10.68 10.20
CA GLN A 306 -6.63 -9.64 11.19
C GLN A 306 -7.03 -8.32 10.53
N HIS A 307 -7.83 -7.53 11.25
CA HIS A 307 -8.14 -6.16 10.89
C HIS A 307 -7.17 -5.23 11.63
N VAL A 308 -6.46 -4.39 10.89
CA VAL A 308 -5.58 -3.35 11.44
C VAL A 308 -6.29 -2.01 11.27
N PRO A 309 -6.70 -1.33 12.36
CA PRO A 309 -7.31 -0.02 12.25
C PRO A 309 -6.31 0.99 11.66
N PRO A 310 -6.79 2.09 11.06
CA PRO A 310 -5.90 3.17 10.66
C PRO A 310 -5.18 3.75 11.89
N PRO A 311 -4.01 4.38 11.70
CA PRO A 311 -3.40 5.19 12.76
C PRO A 311 -4.37 6.30 13.18
N GLY A 312 -4.46 6.54 14.49
CA GLY A 312 -5.32 7.58 15.09
C GLY A 312 -4.75 8.99 14.99
#